data_AF-A0A946WH48-F1
#
_entry.id   AF-A0A946WH48-F1
#
_cell.length_a   1.000
_cell.length_b   1.000
_cell.length_c   1.000
_cell.angle_alpha   90.00
_cell.angle_beta   90.00
_cell.angle_gamma   90.00
#
_symmetry.space_group_name_H-M   'P 1'
#
loop_
_entity.id
_entity.type
_entity.pdbx_description
1 polymer ?
#
loop_
_entity_poly.entity_id
_entity_poly.type
_entity_poly.pdbx_seq_one_letter_code
_entity_poly.pdbx_strand_id
1 'polypeptide(L)'
;MNKYFIAISFLLSLIGCSDNEHNHKDKVVPEIFSSDNEYLTNLNLMKGHLWVGVELYKENYLENAKRHMKHPKSELYEFIIPTFEAKGAPGFSDQLERLALSVENEENLAVINQDYQNLFEAIDENEKFVGKESENLNEKINLVASLLKVAADEYSVGIIDGVVENKYEYQDALGFTMMAKGIMVNFNTEDNSSKTKAIKIIKVIDSLSVLWPKLVPTENIDGSYKVILDAIKEIENIK
;
A
#
# COMPACT_ATOMS: atom_id res chain seq x y z
N MET A 1 41.62 -35.52 -15.06
CA MET A 1 41.58 -34.17 -14.46
C MET A 1 41.31 -33.18 -15.57
N ASN A 2 40.06 -32.77 -15.78
CA ASN A 2 39.69 -31.61 -16.58
C ASN A 2 38.49 -30.95 -15.89
N LYS A 3 38.73 -29.76 -15.32
CA LYS A 3 37.72 -28.91 -14.69
C LYS A 3 37.04 -28.11 -15.80
N TYR A 4 35.76 -28.33 -16.05
CA TYR A 4 34.97 -27.41 -16.86
C TYR A 4 34.42 -26.31 -15.96
N PHE A 5 34.94 -25.10 -16.14
CA PHE A 5 34.36 -23.86 -15.63
C PHE A 5 33.10 -23.56 -16.44
N ILE A 6 31.94 -23.52 -15.78
CA ILE A 6 30.73 -22.95 -16.36
C ILE A 6 30.79 -21.45 -16.08
N ALA A 7 31.10 -20.68 -17.13
CA ALA A 7 30.97 -19.23 -17.13
C ALA A 7 29.49 -18.89 -17.32
N ILE A 8 28.83 -18.42 -16.26
CA ILE A 8 27.50 -17.82 -16.35
C ILE A 8 27.68 -16.43 -16.95
N SER A 9 27.29 -16.29 -18.20
CA SER A 9 27.30 -15.02 -18.93
C SER A 9 26.15 -14.16 -18.43
N PHE A 10 26.46 -13.14 -17.61
CA PHE A 10 25.53 -12.05 -17.33
C PHE A 10 25.42 -11.20 -18.60
N LEU A 11 24.28 -11.31 -19.28
CA LEU A 11 23.89 -10.36 -20.32
C LEU A 11 23.54 -9.03 -19.65
N LEU A 12 24.50 -8.11 -19.64
CA LEU A 12 24.22 -6.69 -19.48
C LEU A 12 23.50 -6.19 -20.74
N SER A 13 22.21 -5.89 -20.64
CA SER A 13 21.52 -5.02 -21.59
C SER A 13 21.66 -3.57 -21.11
N LEU A 14 22.59 -2.84 -21.72
CA LEU A 14 22.69 -1.39 -21.66
C LEU A 14 21.75 -0.77 -22.70
N ILE A 15 20.64 -0.19 -22.23
CA ILE A 15 19.85 0.88 -22.86
C ILE A 15 19.31 1.66 -21.63
N GLY A 16 19.55 2.94 -21.36
CA GLY A 16 19.70 4.08 -22.25
C GLY A 16 18.48 4.99 -22.08
N CYS A 17 18.59 5.98 -21.18
CA CYS A 17 17.65 7.08 -20.85
C CYS A 17 16.47 6.79 -19.88
N SER A 18 16.70 7.21 -18.61
CA SER A 18 15.77 7.68 -17.57
C SER A 18 14.28 7.64 -17.87
N ASP A 19 13.60 6.63 -17.31
CA ASP A 19 12.40 6.75 -16.46
C ASP A 19 12.16 5.34 -15.90
N ASN A 20 12.75 5.02 -14.73
CA ASN A 20 12.58 3.73 -14.09
C ASN A 20 11.17 3.63 -13.49
N GLU A 21 10.16 3.42 -14.33
CA GLU A 21 8.87 2.89 -13.92
C GLU A 21 9.02 1.39 -13.70
N HIS A 22 8.96 0.95 -12.45
CA HIS A 22 8.53 -0.41 -12.14
C HIS A 22 7.02 -0.50 -12.41
N ASN A 23 6.66 -0.42 -13.69
CA ASN A 23 5.34 -0.82 -14.13
C ASN A 23 5.20 -2.31 -13.80
N HIS A 24 4.23 -2.67 -12.96
CA HIS A 24 3.67 -4.03 -12.89
C HIS A 24 2.95 -4.43 -14.19
N LYS A 25 3.44 -3.98 -15.36
CA LYS A 25 2.94 -4.28 -16.71
C LYS A 25 3.51 -5.60 -17.21
N ASP A 26 3.21 -6.69 -16.52
CA ASP A 26 2.94 -7.92 -17.24
C ASP A 26 1.45 -7.90 -17.63
N LYS A 27 1.14 -8.25 -18.87
CA LYS A 27 -0.21 -8.16 -19.47
C LYS A 27 -1.29 -8.64 -18.49
N VAL A 28 -2.06 -7.69 -17.96
CA VAL A 28 -3.04 -7.92 -16.90
C VAL A 28 -4.27 -8.63 -17.47
N VAL A 29 -4.51 -9.85 -17.02
CA VAL A 29 -5.78 -10.55 -17.24
C VAL A 29 -6.70 -10.12 -16.09
N PRO A 30 -7.88 -9.53 -16.35
CA PRO A 30 -8.80 -9.15 -15.29
C PRO A 30 -9.08 -10.36 -14.38
N GLU A 31 -8.86 -10.22 -13.07
CA GLU A 31 -8.95 -11.33 -12.12
C GLU A 31 -10.13 -11.12 -11.16
N ILE A 32 -10.86 -12.21 -10.92
CA ILE A 32 -11.80 -12.28 -9.81
C ILE A 32 -11.01 -12.78 -8.62
N PHE A 33 -10.82 -11.92 -7.62
CA PHE A 33 -10.05 -12.28 -6.43
C PHE A 33 -10.63 -13.49 -5.74
N SER A 34 -9.72 -14.39 -5.36
CA SER A 34 -10.05 -15.71 -4.85
C SER A 34 -10.43 -15.70 -3.37
N SER A 35 -10.08 -14.62 -2.66
CA SER A 35 -10.33 -14.48 -1.21
C SER A 35 -10.71 -13.05 -0.83
N ASP A 36 -11.46 -12.93 0.28
CA ASP A 36 -11.78 -11.62 0.86
C ASP A 36 -10.54 -10.88 1.35
N ASN A 37 -9.50 -11.60 1.80
CA ASN A 37 -8.24 -10.99 2.20
C ASN A 37 -7.54 -10.29 1.01
N GLU A 38 -7.51 -10.94 -0.15
CA GLU A 38 -6.94 -10.37 -1.38
C GLU A 38 -7.73 -9.14 -1.85
N TYR A 39 -9.07 -9.23 -1.83
CA TYR A 39 -9.95 -8.11 -2.12
C TYR A 39 -9.73 -6.92 -1.18
N LEU A 40 -9.74 -7.15 0.13
CA LEU A 40 -9.53 -6.11 1.12
C LEU A 40 -8.11 -5.54 1.06
N THR A 41 -7.10 -6.35 0.72
CA THR A 41 -5.72 -5.88 0.56
C THR A 41 -5.66 -4.86 -0.56
N ASN A 42 -6.18 -5.16 -1.75
CA ASN A 42 -6.17 -4.25 -2.90
C ASN A 42 -6.95 -2.94 -2.61
N LEU A 43 -8.09 -3.01 -1.92
CA LEU A 43 -8.81 -1.81 -1.48
C LEU A 43 -7.97 -0.92 -0.54
N ASN A 44 -7.26 -1.54 0.40
CA ASN A 44 -6.42 -0.80 1.35
C ASN A 44 -5.10 -0.32 0.75
N LEU A 45 -4.54 -1.00 -0.27
CA LEU A 45 -3.43 -0.46 -1.04
C LEU A 45 -3.83 0.84 -1.75
N MET A 46 -5.00 0.87 -2.40
CA MET A 46 -5.54 2.11 -2.97
C MET A 46 -5.68 3.22 -1.93
N LYS A 47 -6.25 2.92 -0.75
CA LYS A 47 -6.31 3.89 0.36
C LYS A 47 -4.92 4.39 0.77
N GLY A 48 -3.92 3.52 0.79
CA GLY A 48 -2.53 3.87 1.12
C GLY A 48 -1.93 4.91 0.18
N HIS A 49 -1.98 4.68 -1.14
CA HIS A 49 -1.54 5.66 -2.14
C HIS A 49 -2.26 7.00 -1.99
N LEU A 50 -3.59 6.96 -1.84
CA LEU A 50 -4.42 8.16 -1.72
C LEU A 50 -4.07 8.97 -0.47
N TRP A 51 -3.88 8.29 0.66
CA TRP A 51 -3.46 8.93 1.91
C TRP A 51 -2.10 9.63 1.73
N VAL A 52 -1.11 8.93 1.18
CA VAL A 52 0.22 9.49 0.89
C VAL A 52 0.14 10.71 -0.01
N GLY A 53 -0.64 10.63 -1.10
CA GLY A 53 -0.81 11.74 -2.03
C GLY A 53 -1.44 12.97 -1.37
N VAL A 54 -2.43 12.80 -0.50
CA VAL A 54 -3.02 13.92 0.27
C VAL A 54 -2.02 14.51 1.28
N GLU A 55 -1.24 13.68 1.98
CA GLU A 55 -0.21 14.18 2.91
C GLU A 55 0.89 14.96 2.17
N LEU A 56 1.31 14.49 1.00
CA LEU A 56 2.27 15.20 0.15
C LEU A 56 1.71 16.54 -0.34
N TYR A 57 0.42 16.59 -0.68
CA TYR A 57 -0.24 17.83 -1.09
C TYR A 57 -0.24 18.86 0.05
N LYS A 58 -0.57 18.43 1.27
CA LYS A 58 -0.54 19.29 2.47
C LYS A 58 0.84 19.90 2.73
N GLU A 59 1.88 19.14 2.44
CA GLU A 59 3.29 19.55 2.58
C GLU A 59 3.85 20.24 1.31
N ASN A 60 2.99 20.59 0.34
CA ASN A 60 3.33 21.29 -0.90
C ASN A 60 4.28 20.51 -1.84
N TYR A 61 4.34 19.19 -1.73
CA TYR A 61 5.04 18.30 -2.68
C TYR A 61 4.10 17.87 -3.82
N LEU A 62 3.62 18.85 -4.59
CA LEU A 62 2.52 18.69 -5.56
C LEU A 62 2.79 17.63 -6.62
N GLU A 63 3.99 17.59 -7.19
CA GLU A 63 4.33 16.59 -8.22
C GLU A 63 4.34 15.15 -7.68
N ASN A 64 4.78 14.96 -6.43
CA ASN A 64 4.67 13.67 -5.78
C ASN A 64 3.19 13.33 -5.50
N ALA A 65 2.41 14.31 -5.00
CA ALA A 65 0.98 14.11 -4.74
C ALA A 65 0.23 13.67 -6.00
N LYS A 66 0.44 14.34 -7.14
CA LYS A 66 -0.19 14.00 -8.43
C LYS A 66 0.19 12.60 -8.91
N ARG A 67 1.45 12.17 -8.68
CA ARG A 67 1.88 10.81 -9.05
C ARG A 67 1.11 9.75 -8.26
N HIS A 68 1.01 9.92 -6.94
CA HIS A 68 0.26 9.01 -6.06
C HIS A 68 -1.24 8.97 -6.36
N MET A 69 -1.81 10.02 -6.93
CA MET A 69 -3.22 10.00 -7.36
C MET A 69 -3.47 9.20 -8.64
N LYS A 70 -2.43 8.95 -9.45
CA LYS A 70 -2.54 8.19 -10.71
C LYS A 70 -2.45 6.69 -10.48
N HIS A 71 -1.55 6.24 -9.59
CA HIS A 71 -1.27 4.82 -9.33
C HIS A 71 -2.54 3.99 -9.04
N PRO A 72 -3.47 4.41 -8.14
CA PRO A 72 -4.66 3.62 -7.85
C PRO A 72 -5.52 3.29 -9.07
N LYS A 73 -5.70 4.24 -10.00
CA LYS A 73 -6.55 4.02 -11.18
C LYS A 73 -5.88 3.04 -12.15
N SER A 74 -4.62 3.29 -12.51
CA SER A 74 -3.91 2.54 -13.55
C SER A 74 -3.41 1.17 -13.11
N GLU A 75 -3.14 0.98 -11.81
CA GLU A 75 -2.47 -0.24 -11.31
C GLU A 75 -3.44 -1.16 -10.57
N LEU A 76 -4.41 -0.61 -9.84
CA LEU A 76 -5.25 -1.39 -8.93
C LEU A 76 -6.73 -1.40 -9.33
N TYR A 77 -7.29 -0.24 -9.67
CA TYR A 77 -8.73 -0.09 -9.87
C TYR A 77 -9.23 -0.84 -11.12
N GLU A 78 -8.56 -0.71 -12.26
CA GLU A 78 -8.95 -1.43 -13.48
C GLU A 78 -8.92 -2.95 -13.30
N PHE A 79 -8.00 -3.46 -12.46
CA PHE A 79 -7.82 -4.87 -12.20
C PHE A 79 -8.92 -5.47 -11.29
N ILE A 80 -9.45 -4.70 -10.35
CA ILE A 80 -10.46 -5.16 -9.38
C ILE A 80 -11.90 -5.13 -9.92
N ILE A 81 -12.17 -4.47 -11.07
CA ILE A 81 -13.52 -4.33 -11.65
C ILE A 81 -14.28 -5.67 -11.72
N PRO A 82 -13.73 -6.78 -12.26
CA PRO A 82 -14.44 -8.06 -12.30
C PRO A 82 -14.81 -8.59 -10.91
N THR A 83 -13.99 -8.29 -9.90
CA THR A 83 -14.28 -8.66 -8.51
C THR A 83 -15.46 -7.87 -7.94
N PHE A 84 -15.56 -6.57 -8.25
CA PHE A 84 -16.74 -5.78 -7.88
C PHE A 84 -18.01 -6.36 -8.50
N GLU A 85 -17.99 -6.68 -9.79
CA GLU A 85 -19.11 -7.29 -10.50
C GLU A 85 -19.51 -8.64 -9.89
N ALA A 86 -18.54 -9.51 -9.62
CA ALA A 86 -18.78 -10.82 -9.02
C ALA A 86 -19.36 -10.74 -7.60
N LYS A 87 -18.93 -9.75 -6.82
CA LYS A 87 -19.42 -9.51 -5.45
C LYS A 87 -20.73 -8.71 -5.40
N GLY A 88 -21.14 -8.07 -6.49
CA GLY A 88 -22.23 -7.10 -6.52
C GLY A 88 -21.91 -5.79 -5.79
N ALA A 89 -20.62 -5.47 -5.63
CA ALA A 89 -20.15 -4.25 -5.00
C ALA A 89 -20.25 -3.06 -5.99
N PRO A 90 -20.52 -1.83 -5.52
CA PRO A 90 -20.81 -0.70 -6.41
C PRO A 90 -19.59 -0.13 -7.15
N GLY A 91 -18.36 -0.44 -6.72
CA GLY A 91 -17.18 0.28 -7.16
C GLY A 91 -17.17 1.73 -6.67
N PHE A 92 -16.24 2.54 -7.20
CA PHE A 92 -16.02 3.94 -6.79
C PHE A 92 -15.23 4.76 -7.84
N SER A 93 -15.37 4.43 -9.13
CA SER A 93 -14.58 5.06 -10.21
C SER A 93 -14.75 6.58 -10.25
N ASP A 94 -15.98 7.06 -10.07
CA ASP A 94 -16.30 8.49 -10.14
C ASP A 94 -15.67 9.28 -8.99
N GLN A 95 -15.69 8.70 -7.79
CA GLN A 95 -15.06 9.28 -6.60
C GLN A 95 -13.53 9.30 -6.76
N LEU A 96 -12.96 8.23 -7.30
CA LEU A 96 -11.53 8.12 -7.55
C LEU A 96 -11.07 9.18 -8.56
N GLU A 97 -11.78 9.31 -9.68
CA GLU A 97 -11.48 10.32 -10.69
C GLU A 97 -11.64 11.74 -10.14
N ARG A 98 -12.68 11.99 -9.33
CA ARG A 98 -12.91 13.31 -8.72
C ARG A 98 -11.74 13.76 -7.86
N LEU A 99 -11.26 12.91 -6.95
CA LEU A 99 -10.11 13.24 -6.10
C LEU A 99 -8.84 13.43 -6.94
N ALA A 100 -8.59 12.55 -7.91
CA ALA A 100 -7.41 12.67 -8.77
C ALA A 100 -7.42 14.00 -9.53
N LEU A 101 -8.58 14.42 -10.05
CA LEU A 101 -8.74 15.70 -10.73
C LEU A 101 -8.60 16.90 -9.78
N SER A 102 -9.09 16.84 -8.54
CA SER A 102 -8.93 17.96 -7.60
C SER A 102 -7.48 18.15 -7.18
N VAL A 103 -6.69 17.07 -7.07
CA VAL A 103 -5.24 17.17 -6.86
C VAL A 103 -4.49 17.63 -8.12
N GLU A 104 -4.83 17.12 -9.30
CA GLU A 104 -4.20 17.52 -10.57
C GLU A 104 -4.44 19.00 -10.89
N ASN A 105 -5.64 19.51 -10.62
CA ASN A 105 -6.01 20.92 -10.78
C ASN A 105 -5.52 21.83 -9.66
N GLU A 106 -4.82 21.28 -8.66
CA GLU A 106 -4.31 22.03 -7.51
C GLU A 106 -5.42 22.81 -6.77
N GLU A 107 -6.57 22.17 -6.59
CA GLU A 107 -7.70 22.76 -5.88
C GLU A 107 -7.35 23.10 -4.42
N ASN A 108 -8.17 23.94 -3.79
CA ASN A 108 -7.96 24.25 -2.38
C ASN A 108 -8.08 22.97 -1.52
N LEU A 109 -7.26 22.88 -0.47
CA LEU A 109 -7.20 21.74 0.44
C LEU A 109 -8.58 21.35 1.02
N ALA A 110 -9.50 22.31 1.21
CA ALA A 110 -10.86 22.00 1.65
C ALA A 110 -11.63 21.13 0.63
N VAL A 111 -11.48 21.40 -0.67
CA VAL A 111 -12.10 20.62 -1.75
C VAL A 111 -11.47 19.23 -1.82
N ILE A 112 -10.14 19.17 -1.82
CA ILE A 112 -9.40 17.90 -1.85
C ILE A 112 -9.76 17.02 -0.65
N ASN A 113 -9.83 17.60 0.56
CA ASN A 113 -10.23 16.85 1.74
C ASN A 113 -11.66 16.33 1.63
N GLN A 114 -12.59 17.10 1.08
CA GLN A 114 -13.97 16.63 0.88
C GLN A 114 -14.04 15.47 -0.12
N ASP A 115 -13.34 15.58 -1.26
CA ASP A 115 -13.28 14.50 -2.26
C ASP A 115 -12.60 13.25 -1.70
N TYR A 116 -11.55 13.43 -0.90
CA TYR A 116 -10.85 12.35 -0.22
C TYR A 116 -11.76 11.62 0.78
N GLN A 117 -12.53 12.32 1.59
CA GLN A 117 -13.51 11.69 2.49
C GLN A 117 -14.58 10.94 1.72
N ASN A 118 -15.15 11.55 0.67
CA ASN A 118 -16.17 10.91 -0.18
C ASN A 118 -15.65 9.59 -0.80
N LEU A 119 -14.38 9.57 -1.22
CA LEU A 119 -13.76 8.38 -1.78
C LEU A 119 -13.50 7.32 -0.70
N PHE A 120 -12.98 7.71 0.47
CA PHE A 120 -12.77 6.77 1.57
C PHE A 120 -14.08 6.12 2.04
N GLU A 121 -15.15 6.89 2.16
CA GLU A 121 -16.50 6.37 2.43
C GLU A 121 -16.95 5.38 1.35
N ALA A 122 -16.73 5.68 0.06
CA ALA A 122 -17.07 4.77 -1.02
C ALA A 122 -16.26 3.47 -0.98
N ILE A 123 -14.96 3.53 -0.64
CA ILE A 123 -14.14 2.33 -0.45
C ILE A 123 -14.63 1.54 0.76
N ASP A 124 -14.95 2.19 1.88
CA ASP A 124 -15.51 1.55 3.08
C ASP A 124 -16.83 0.81 2.79
N GLU A 125 -17.70 1.36 1.93
CA GLU A 125 -18.90 0.65 1.47
C GLU A 125 -18.56 -0.61 0.67
N ASN A 126 -17.53 -0.56 -0.17
CA ASN A 126 -17.08 -1.72 -0.95
C ASN A 126 -16.41 -2.80 -0.07
N GLU A 127 -15.74 -2.41 1.03
CA GLU A 127 -15.15 -3.35 2.00
C GLU A 127 -16.20 -4.20 2.74
N LYS A 128 -17.48 -3.81 2.74
CA LYS A 128 -18.58 -4.58 3.33
C LYS A 128 -18.99 -5.80 2.51
N PHE A 129 -18.53 -5.91 1.26
CA PHE A 129 -18.86 -7.02 0.35
C PHE A 129 -17.93 -8.23 0.57
N VAL A 130 -17.83 -8.66 1.83
CA VAL A 130 -17.01 -9.79 2.30
C VAL A 130 -17.82 -10.65 3.27
N GLY A 131 -17.35 -11.86 3.54
CA GLY A 131 -17.92 -12.73 4.56
C GLY A 131 -17.75 -12.16 5.97
N LYS A 132 -18.68 -12.48 6.87
CA LYS A 132 -18.64 -12.03 8.27
C LYS A 132 -17.38 -12.50 9.00
N GLU A 133 -16.80 -13.61 8.57
CA GLU A 133 -15.54 -14.12 9.07
C GLU A 133 -14.40 -13.11 8.88
N SER A 134 -14.40 -12.29 7.83
CA SER A 134 -13.37 -11.27 7.58
C SER A 134 -13.37 -10.14 8.61
N GLU A 135 -14.40 -10.06 9.47
CA GLU A 135 -14.47 -9.10 10.57
C GLU A 135 -13.74 -9.59 11.83
N ASN A 136 -13.42 -10.88 11.91
CA ASN A 136 -12.76 -11.43 13.10
C ASN A 136 -11.28 -10.98 13.19
N LEU A 137 -10.75 -10.97 14.41
CA LEU A 137 -9.39 -10.49 14.67
C LEU A 137 -8.33 -11.23 13.84
N ASN A 138 -8.45 -12.56 13.70
CA ASN A 138 -7.46 -13.35 12.98
C ASN A 138 -7.41 -13.00 11.48
N GLU A 139 -8.56 -12.71 10.88
CA GLU A 139 -8.61 -12.24 9.48
C GLU A 139 -8.10 -10.81 9.34
N LYS A 140 -8.36 -9.93 10.32
CA LYS A 140 -7.73 -8.60 10.35
C LYS A 140 -6.21 -8.67 10.49
N ILE A 141 -5.69 -9.61 11.28
CA ILE A 141 -4.24 -9.88 11.39
C ILE A 141 -3.67 -10.34 10.04
N ASN A 142 -4.36 -11.25 9.34
CA ASN A 142 -3.94 -11.70 8.00
C ASN A 142 -3.89 -10.53 7.00
N LEU A 143 -4.89 -9.64 7.04
CA LEU A 143 -4.95 -8.44 6.19
C LEU A 143 -3.80 -7.48 6.49
N VAL A 144 -3.54 -7.21 7.76
CA VAL A 144 -2.39 -6.40 8.22
C VAL A 144 -1.07 -6.98 7.70
N ALA A 145 -0.87 -8.30 7.86
CA ALA A 145 0.33 -8.96 7.37
C ALA A 145 0.45 -8.88 5.83
N SER A 146 -0.66 -8.93 5.10
CA SER A 146 -0.69 -8.81 3.64
C SER A 146 -0.26 -7.41 3.18
N LEU A 147 -0.79 -6.36 3.81
CA LEU A 147 -0.39 -4.97 3.52
C LEU A 147 1.08 -4.71 3.84
N LEU A 148 1.58 -5.23 4.98
CA LEU A 148 2.97 -5.06 5.36
C LEU A 148 3.93 -5.85 4.44
N LYS A 149 3.48 -6.96 3.83
CA LYS A 149 4.29 -7.70 2.85
C LYS A 149 4.52 -6.85 1.61
N VAL A 150 3.46 -6.25 1.07
CA VAL A 150 3.57 -5.31 -0.05
C VAL A 150 4.40 -4.08 0.36
N ALA A 151 4.20 -3.54 1.56
CA ALA A 151 5.03 -2.44 2.07
C ALA A 151 6.53 -2.80 2.13
N ALA A 152 6.88 -4.04 2.50
CA ALA A 152 8.26 -4.51 2.48
C ALA A 152 8.81 -4.59 1.06
N ASP A 153 8.02 -5.08 0.11
CA ASP A 153 8.40 -5.14 -1.30
C ASP A 153 8.67 -3.73 -1.85
N GLU A 154 7.75 -2.78 -1.64
CA GLU A 154 7.94 -1.39 -2.06
C GLU A 154 9.14 -0.73 -1.38
N TYR A 155 9.30 -0.93 -0.07
CA TYR A 155 10.45 -0.38 0.64
C TYR A 155 11.78 -0.94 0.12
N SER A 156 11.80 -2.18 -0.37
CA SER A 156 13.00 -2.81 -0.95
C SER A 156 13.40 -2.22 -2.30
N VAL A 157 12.42 -1.68 -3.05
CA VAL A 157 12.66 -0.93 -4.30
C VAL A 157 13.00 0.53 -3.98
N GLY A 158 12.35 1.10 -2.96
CA GLY A 158 12.55 2.48 -2.57
C GLY A 158 13.90 2.76 -1.94
N ILE A 159 14.37 1.85 -1.06
CA ILE A 159 15.64 1.97 -0.33
C ILE A 159 16.54 0.77 -0.63
N ILE A 160 17.67 1.02 -1.29
CA ILE A 160 18.69 0.00 -1.59
C ILE A 160 19.99 0.39 -0.91
N ASP A 161 20.50 -0.49 -0.03
CA ASP A 161 21.74 -0.26 0.75
C ASP A 161 21.77 1.11 1.46
N GLY A 162 20.61 1.54 1.94
CA GLY A 162 20.40 2.80 2.66
C GLY A 162 20.31 4.06 1.77
N VAL A 163 20.37 3.89 0.45
CA VAL A 163 20.18 4.96 -0.54
C VAL A 163 18.73 5.00 -0.99
N VAL A 164 18.18 6.19 -1.15
CA VAL A 164 16.84 6.41 -1.72
C VAL A 164 16.92 6.24 -3.24
N GLU A 165 16.61 5.06 -3.74
CA GLU A 165 16.59 4.76 -5.18
C GLU A 165 15.26 5.14 -5.82
N ASN A 166 14.15 4.85 -5.14
CA ASN A 166 12.81 5.25 -5.58
C ASN A 166 11.99 5.83 -4.42
N LYS A 167 11.96 7.16 -4.35
CA LYS A 167 11.20 7.87 -3.31
C LYS A 167 9.68 7.60 -3.36
N TYR A 168 9.14 7.18 -4.52
CA TYR A 168 7.71 6.90 -4.67
C TYR A 168 7.35 5.56 -4.02
N GLU A 169 8.13 4.49 -4.26
CA GLU A 169 7.89 3.21 -3.57
C GLU A 169 8.15 3.33 -2.06
N TYR A 170 9.16 4.10 -1.66
CA TYR A 170 9.37 4.42 -0.24
C TYR A 170 8.12 5.08 0.40
N GLN A 171 7.43 5.95 -0.35
CA GLN A 171 6.22 6.63 0.07
C GLN A 171 5.01 5.69 0.08
N ASP A 172 4.87 4.81 -0.92
CA ASP A 172 3.81 3.80 -0.97
C ASP A 172 3.93 2.81 0.20
N ALA A 173 5.15 2.37 0.51
CA ALA A 173 5.42 1.56 1.69
C ALA A 173 4.93 2.23 3.00
N LEU A 174 5.07 3.57 3.12
CA LEU A 174 4.51 4.32 4.25
C LEU A 174 2.99 4.25 4.27
N GLY A 175 2.35 4.53 3.12
CA GLY A 175 0.90 4.50 2.99
C GLY A 175 0.30 3.15 3.39
N PHE A 176 0.87 2.07 2.89
CA PHE A 176 0.42 0.70 3.20
C PHE A 176 0.61 0.36 4.68
N THR A 177 1.73 0.78 5.28
CA THR A 177 1.97 0.63 6.72
C THR A 177 0.96 1.41 7.57
N MET A 178 0.57 2.61 7.13
CA MET A 178 -0.45 3.42 7.80
C MET A 178 -1.84 2.80 7.70
N MET A 179 -2.20 2.19 6.56
CA MET A 179 -3.47 1.46 6.43
C MET A 179 -3.50 0.21 7.31
N ALA A 180 -2.38 -0.54 7.36
CA ALA A 180 -2.23 -1.69 8.26
C ALA A 180 -2.44 -1.28 9.73
N LYS A 181 -1.87 -0.16 10.17
CA LYS A 181 -2.14 0.40 11.50
C LYS A 181 -3.61 0.75 11.70
N GLY A 182 -4.21 1.45 10.73
CA GLY A 182 -5.60 1.90 10.77
C GLY A 182 -6.60 0.76 10.99
N ILE A 183 -6.38 -0.39 10.33
CA ILE A 183 -7.20 -1.60 10.51
C ILE A 183 -7.27 -2.04 11.98
N MET A 184 -6.14 -2.04 12.68
CA MET A 184 -6.10 -2.49 14.08
C MET A 184 -6.57 -1.40 15.06
N VAL A 185 -6.37 -0.12 14.73
CA VAL A 185 -6.91 1.01 15.51
C VAL A 185 -8.44 1.01 15.47
N ASN A 186 -9.02 0.74 14.30
CA ASN A 186 -10.46 0.71 14.08
C ASN A 186 -11.09 -0.65 14.43
N PHE A 187 -10.29 -1.64 14.84
CA PHE A 187 -10.80 -2.94 15.25
C PHE A 187 -11.57 -2.83 16.57
N ASN A 188 -12.90 -2.83 16.46
CA ASN A 188 -13.80 -2.76 17.59
C ASN A 188 -14.28 -4.16 18.00
N THR A 189 -14.15 -4.47 19.29
CA THR A 189 -14.61 -5.74 19.87
C THR A 189 -14.94 -5.52 21.33
N GLU A 190 -15.81 -6.35 21.91
CA GLU A 190 -16.05 -6.35 23.37
C GLU A 190 -15.03 -7.23 24.12
N ASP A 191 -14.36 -8.17 23.43
CA ASP A 191 -13.41 -9.10 24.04
C ASP A 191 -12.09 -8.43 24.41
N ASN A 192 -11.77 -8.43 25.71
CA ASN A 192 -10.57 -7.79 26.25
C ASN A 192 -9.27 -8.46 25.79
N SER A 193 -9.28 -9.76 25.52
CA SER A 193 -8.11 -10.47 24.99
C SER A 193 -7.78 -9.97 23.58
N SER A 194 -8.79 -9.88 22.72
CA SER A 194 -8.68 -9.36 21.36
C SER A 194 -8.26 -7.89 21.32
N LYS A 195 -8.81 -7.04 22.21
CA LYS A 195 -8.31 -5.65 22.38
C LYS A 195 -6.82 -5.61 22.72
N THR A 196 -6.40 -6.46 23.66
CA THR A 196 -4.99 -6.53 24.08
C THR A 196 -4.07 -6.94 22.93
N LYS A 197 -4.49 -7.92 22.12
CA LYS A 197 -3.76 -8.34 20.91
C LYS A 197 -3.68 -7.21 19.88
N ALA A 198 -4.79 -6.53 19.59
CA ALA A 198 -4.81 -5.40 18.66
C ALA A 198 -3.85 -4.28 19.10
N ILE A 199 -3.85 -3.91 20.39
CA ILE A 199 -2.93 -2.91 20.95
C ILE A 199 -1.46 -3.35 20.81
N LYS A 200 -1.16 -4.64 21.01
CA LYS A 200 0.22 -5.14 20.79
C LYS A 200 0.65 -4.98 19.34
N ILE A 201 -0.21 -5.35 18.39
CA ILE A 201 0.07 -5.23 16.96
C ILE A 201 0.27 -3.77 16.56
N ILE A 202 -0.56 -2.84 17.05
CA ILE A 202 -0.38 -1.40 16.83
C ILE A 202 1.01 -0.95 17.29
N LYS A 203 1.49 -1.41 18.45
CA LYS A 203 2.84 -1.08 18.96
C LYS A 203 3.95 -1.63 18.07
N VAL A 204 3.78 -2.84 17.52
CA VAL A 204 4.75 -3.40 16.57
C VAL A 204 4.80 -2.52 15.31
N ILE A 205 3.65 -2.14 14.76
CA ILE A 205 3.59 -1.27 13.59
C ILE A 205 4.16 0.13 13.89
N ASP A 206 3.88 0.70 15.06
CA ASP A 206 4.43 2.00 15.49
C ASP A 206 5.96 2.00 15.55
N SER A 207 6.57 0.86 15.89
CA SER A 207 8.03 0.72 15.90
C SER A 207 8.66 0.86 14.51
N LEU A 208 7.90 0.63 13.44
CA LEU A 208 8.36 0.78 12.05
C LEU A 208 8.52 2.24 11.63
N SER A 209 7.99 3.21 12.39
CA SER A 209 8.10 4.64 12.08
C SER A 209 9.54 5.14 11.88
N VAL A 210 10.52 4.43 12.46
CA VAL A 210 11.96 4.71 12.26
C VAL A 210 12.40 4.59 10.80
N LEU A 211 11.69 3.80 10.00
CA LEU A 211 11.96 3.62 8.57
C LEU A 211 11.55 4.83 7.74
N TRP A 212 10.69 5.71 8.27
CA TRP A 212 10.18 6.89 7.58
C TRP A 212 10.44 8.20 8.33
N PRO A 213 11.71 8.63 8.48
CA PRO A 213 12.04 9.86 9.22
C PRO A 213 11.48 11.14 8.58
N LYS A 214 11.22 11.11 7.26
CA LYS A 214 10.59 12.20 6.50
C LYS A 214 9.67 11.63 5.42
N LEU A 215 8.60 12.35 5.09
CA LEU A 215 7.69 11.99 3.99
C LEU A 215 8.38 12.03 2.62
N VAL A 216 9.27 13.00 2.41
CA VAL A 216 10.15 13.08 1.23
C VAL A 216 11.60 13.02 1.71
N PRO A 217 12.28 11.87 1.55
CA PRO A 217 13.64 11.73 2.02
C PRO A 217 14.61 12.42 1.05
N THR A 218 15.59 13.13 1.60
CA THR A 218 16.66 13.82 0.85
C THR A 218 18.05 13.32 1.23
N GLU A 219 18.11 12.45 2.22
CA GLU A 219 19.33 11.90 2.82
C GLU A 219 19.21 10.37 2.84
N ASN A 220 20.33 9.69 3.02
CA ASN A 220 20.35 8.25 3.20
C ASN A 220 19.53 7.86 4.44
N ILE A 221 18.83 6.73 4.31
CA ILE A 221 18.01 6.18 5.39
C ILE A 221 18.68 4.88 5.83
N ASP A 222 19.11 4.81 7.08
CA ASP A 222 19.60 3.57 7.68
C ASP A 222 18.41 2.66 8.04
N GLY A 223 17.81 2.07 7.01
CA GLY A 223 16.60 1.28 7.08
C GLY A 223 16.62 0.12 6.09
N SER A 224 15.92 -0.96 6.42
CA SER A 224 15.83 -2.15 5.56
C SER A 224 14.43 -2.73 5.60
N TYR A 225 13.92 -3.15 4.43
CA TYR A 225 12.65 -3.88 4.31
C TYR A 225 12.57 -5.11 5.23
N LYS A 226 13.72 -5.69 5.61
CA LYS A 226 13.80 -6.81 6.56
C LYS A 226 13.20 -6.48 7.93
N VAL A 227 13.26 -5.21 8.35
CA VAL A 227 12.63 -4.76 9.60
C VAL A 227 11.11 -4.92 9.53
N ILE A 228 10.50 -4.63 8.37
CA ILE A 228 9.07 -4.85 8.12
C ILE A 228 8.75 -6.35 8.11
N LEU A 229 9.59 -7.17 7.48
CA LEU A 229 9.42 -8.63 7.47
C LEU A 229 9.53 -9.26 8.87
N ASP A 230 10.39 -8.73 9.73
CA ASP A 230 10.51 -9.20 11.11
C ASP A 230 9.31 -8.76 11.96
N ALA A 231 8.79 -7.54 11.75
CA ALA A 231 7.54 -7.10 12.35
C ALA A 231 6.34 -7.97 11.94
N ILE A 232 6.27 -8.39 10.67
CA ILE A 232 5.23 -9.35 10.21
C ILE A 232 5.29 -10.65 11.01
N LYS A 233 6.49 -11.23 11.20
CA LYS A 233 6.64 -12.47 11.99
C LYS A 233 6.19 -12.27 13.43
N GLU A 234 6.51 -11.13 14.04
CA GLU A 234 6.04 -10.80 15.39
C GLU A 234 4.52 -10.69 15.46
N ILE A 235 3.90 -10.02 14.48
CA ILE A 235 2.43 -9.88 14.37
C ILE A 235 1.76 -11.25 14.19
N GLU A 236 2.27 -12.10 13.30
CA GLU A 236 1.74 -13.44 13.06
C GLU A 236 1.85 -14.32 14.32
N ASN A 237 2.85 -14.11 15.19
CA ASN A 237 2.99 -14.80 16.47
C ASN A 237 2.01 -14.32 17.57
N ILE A 238 1.32 -13.19 17.39
CA ILE A 238 0.31 -12.67 18.33
C ILE A 238 -1.06 -13.35 18.12
N LYS A 239 -1.26 -13.95 16.95
CA LYS A 239 -2.48 -14.70 16.57
C LYS A 239 -2.80 -15.77 17.60
#